data_AF-A0A814ACN5-F1
#
_entry.id   AF-A0A814ACN5-F1
#
_cell.length_a   1.000
_cell.length_b   1.000
_cell.length_c   1.000
_cell.angle_alpha   90.00
_cell.angle_beta   90.00
_cell.angle_gamma   90.00
#
_symmetry.space_group_name_H-M   'P 1'
#
loop_
_entity.id
_entity.type
_entity.pdbx_description
1 polymer ?
#
loop_
_entity_poly.entity_id
_entity_poly.type
_entity_poly.pdbx_seq_one_letter_code
_entity_poly.pdbx_strand_id
1 'polypeptide(L)'
;MADAAWCSIKDLLDYLIIDQQKKRIDIISDSPSSQYRNKTSIYMLNQYATKHAIIMRWIFLECRHGKGVADAISAQMKRKMDKYISFNPTKSYEKTSDFVHEIQNSTSIKLFTYDQSHVDEIRKQILHTLQTVKGTAELHEIIAEPTGLVFGKKTSDQPQVQLRLRF
;
A
#
# COMPACT_ATOMS: atom_id res chain seq x y z
N MET A 1 4.78 -4.63 10.69
CA MET A 1 5.26 -3.75 9.60
C MET A 1 4.42 -3.90 8.34
N ALA A 2 4.26 -5.10 7.78
CA ALA A 2 3.39 -5.31 6.60
C ALA A 2 1.90 -4.96 6.86
N ASP A 3 1.39 -5.27 8.05
CA ASP A 3 0.06 -4.91 8.53
C ASP A 3 -0.21 -3.40 8.52
N ALA A 4 0.71 -2.59 9.06
CA ALA A 4 0.61 -1.13 9.04
C ALA A 4 0.66 -0.56 7.61
N ALA A 5 1.51 -1.12 6.74
CA ALA A 5 1.55 -0.74 5.34
C ALA A 5 0.20 -1.03 4.64
N TRP A 6 -0.36 -2.23 4.86
CA TRP A 6 -1.66 -2.61 4.30
C TRP A 6 -2.82 -1.80 4.85
N CYS A 7 -2.75 -1.37 6.12
CA CYS A 7 -3.71 -0.42 6.69
C CYS A 7 -3.80 0.86 5.85
N SER A 8 -2.65 1.44 5.47
CA SER A 8 -2.61 2.65 4.66
C SER A 8 -3.01 2.44 3.19
N ILE A 9 -2.77 1.24 2.64
CA ILE A 9 -3.05 0.93 1.24
C ILE A 9 -4.53 0.57 1.04
N LYS A 10 -5.13 -0.13 2.01
CA LYS A 10 -6.48 -0.69 1.89
C LYS A 10 -7.53 0.36 1.52
N ASP A 11 -7.60 1.47 2.25
CA ASP A 11 -8.67 2.45 2.01
C ASP A 11 -8.52 3.16 0.66
N LEU A 12 -7.27 3.34 0.21
CA LEU A 12 -6.98 3.83 -1.13
C LEU A 12 -7.44 2.81 -2.19
N LEU A 13 -7.19 1.52 -1.96
CA LEU A 13 -7.66 0.47 -2.85
C LEU A 13 -9.19 0.40 -2.88
N ASP A 14 -9.86 0.43 -1.74
CA ASP A 14 -11.32 0.42 -1.66
C ASP A 14 -11.91 1.62 -2.41
N TYR A 15 -11.35 2.82 -2.23
CA TYR A 15 -11.75 3.99 -3.00
C TYR A 15 -11.56 3.79 -4.52
N LEU A 16 -10.41 3.28 -4.95
CA LEU A 16 -10.15 3.08 -6.39
C LEU A 16 -11.03 1.97 -6.99
N ILE A 17 -11.26 0.89 -6.26
CA ILE A 17 -11.91 -0.31 -6.77
C ILE A 17 -13.43 -0.23 -6.67
N ILE A 18 -13.94 0.22 -5.51
CA ILE A 18 -15.37 0.27 -5.21
C ILE A 18 -15.94 1.58 -5.76
N ASP A 19 -15.39 2.72 -5.34
CA ASP A 19 -15.97 4.02 -5.67
C ASP A 19 -15.63 4.46 -7.10
N GLN A 20 -14.37 4.26 -7.51
CA GLN A 20 -13.90 4.63 -8.86
C GLN A 20 -14.01 3.48 -9.88
N GLN A 21 -14.51 2.31 -9.45
CA GLN A 21 -14.77 1.13 -10.28
C GLN A 21 -13.58 0.67 -11.14
N LYS A 22 -12.34 0.91 -10.68
CA LYS A 22 -11.14 0.50 -11.41
C LYS A 22 -11.01 -1.03 -11.42
N LYS A 23 -10.81 -1.58 -12.62
CA LYS A 23 -10.65 -3.03 -12.84
C LYS A 23 -9.20 -3.51 -12.88
N ARG A 24 -8.27 -2.56 -12.89
CA ARG A 24 -6.84 -2.83 -12.86
C ARG A 24 -6.15 -1.81 -11.96
N ILE A 25 -5.31 -2.31 -11.06
CA ILE A 25 -4.51 -1.50 -10.15
C ILE A 25 -3.04 -1.90 -10.30
N ASP A 26 -2.20 -0.93 -10.65
CA ASP A 26 -0.75 -1.10 -10.66
C ASP A 26 -0.17 -0.32 -9.47
N ILE A 27 0.36 -1.04 -8.48
CA ILE A 27 1.04 -0.51 -7.30
C ILE A 27 2.53 -0.46 -7.60
N ILE A 28 3.16 0.68 -7.34
CA ILE A 28 4.61 0.86 -7.46
C ILE A 28 5.14 1.23 -6.09
N SER A 29 6.05 0.43 -5.54
CA SER A 29 6.70 0.73 -4.26
C SER A 29 8.20 0.51 -4.33
N ASP A 30 8.90 1.12 -3.39
CA ASP A 30 10.25 0.66 -3.05
C ASP A 30 10.19 -0.80 -2.54
N SER A 31 11.33 -1.47 -2.50
CA SER A 31 11.42 -2.91 -2.29
C SER A 31 11.84 -3.41 -0.90
N PRO A 32 11.74 -2.66 0.23
CA PRO A 32 12.08 -3.23 1.52
C PRO A 32 11.21 -4.46 1.82
N SER A 33 11.88 -5.61 1.97
CA SER A 33 11.26 -6.92 2.15
C SER A 33 10.43 -7.01 3.44
N SER A 34 10.81 -6.26 4.48
CA SER A 34 10.06 -6.19 5.74
C SER A 34 8.69 -5.49 5.62
N GLN A 35 8.44 -4.74 4.55
CA GLN A 35 7.24 -3.93 4.36
C GLN A 35 6.40 -4.40 3.17
N TYR A 36 6.97 -4.41 1.96
CA TYR A 36 6.19 -4.61 0.72
C TYR A 36 6.48 -5.94 0.05
N ARG A 37 7.75 -6.35 -0.05
CA ARG A 37 8.17 -7.58 -0.73
C ARG A 37 8.18 -8.80 0.23
N ASN A 38 7.00 -9.22 0.68
CA ASN A 38 6.83 -10.36 1.59
C ASN A 38 5.56 -11.19 1.32
N LYS A 39 5.48 -12.35 2.00
CA LYS A 39 4.36 -13.31 1.90
C LYS A 39 2.99 -12.71 2.24
N THR A 40 2.94 -11.78 3.19
CA THR A 40 1.71 -11.11 3.61
C THR A 40 1.16 -10.25 2.49
N SER A 41 2.03 -9.47 1.83
CA SER A 41 1.63 -8.67 0.68
C SER A 41 1.16 -9.50 -0.50
N ILE A 42 1.80 -10.62 -0.79
CA ILE A 42 1.35 -11.53 -1.84
C ILE A 42 -0.04 -12.07 -1.53
N TYR A 43 -0.26 -12.53 -0.30
CA TYR A 43 -1.54 -13.05 0.15
C TYR A 43 -2.64 -11.98 0.06
N MET A 44 -2.41 -10.80 0.63
CA MET A 44 -3.39 -9.71 0.64
C MET A 44 -3.71 -9.23 -0.78
N LEU A 45 -2.70 -9.12 -1.66
CA LEU A 45 -2.90 -8.78 -3.07
C LEU A 45 -3.81 -9.80 -3.77
N ASN A 46 -3.58 -11.09 -3.53
CA ASN A 46 -4.42 -12.15 -4.10
C ASN A 46 -5.86 -12.11 -3.58
N GLN A 47 -6.02 -11.87 -2.27
CA GLN A 47 -7.35 -11.77 -1.66
C GLN A 47 -8.14 -10.59 -2.22
N TYR A 48 -7.52 -9.43 -2.41
CA TYR A 48 -8.18 -8.27 -3.02
C TYR A 48 -8.53 -8.51 -4.49
N ALA A 49 -7.59 -9.05 -5.28
CA ALA A 49 -7.80 -9.35 -6.68
C ALA A 49 -9.00 -10.31 -6.87
N THR A 50 -9.05 -11.38 -6.08
CA THR A 50 -10.12 -12.38 -6.11
C THR A 50 -11.44 -11.81 -5.62
N LYS A 51 -11.45 -11.16 -4.44
CA LYS A 51 -12.66 -10.61 -3.82
C LYS A 51 -13.38 -9.59 -4.71
N HIS A 52 -12.61 -8.76 -5.41
CA HIS A 52 -13.16 -7.68 -6.22
C HIS A 52 -13.21 -7.99 -7.72
N ALA A 53 -12.79 -9.20 -8.12
CA ALA A 53 -12.68 -9.63 -9.51
C ALA A 53 -11.91 -8.63 -10.38
N ILE A 54 -10.70 -8.24 -9.92
CA ILE A 54 -9.81 -7.30 -10.62
C ILE A 54 -8.42 -7.88 -10.82
N ILE A 55 -7.65 -7.27 -11.72
CA ILE A 55 -6.22 -7.55 -11.87
C ILE A 55 -5.44 -6.56 -11.01
N MET A 56 -4.54 -7.08 -10.18
CA MET A 56 -3.62 -6.25 -9.41
C MET A 56 -2.17 -6.60 -9.74
N ARG A 57 -1.37 -5.57 -9.96
CA ARG A 57 0.07 -5.69 -10.20
C ARG A 57 0.81 -4.92 -9.13
N TRP A 58 1.81 -5.52 -8.53
CA TRP A 58 2.73 -4.85 -7.63
C TRP A 58 4.14 -4.89 -8.22
N ILE A 59 4.67 -3.71 -8.54
CA ILE A 59 5.99 -3.50 -9.12
C ILE A 59 6.90 -2.97 -8.02
N PHE A 60 8.05 -3.63 -7.86
CA PHE A 60 9.07 -3.26 -6.89
C PHE A 60 10.23 -2.59 -7.61
N LEU A 61 10.50 -1.34 -7.25
CA LEU A 61 11.68 -0.62 -7.73
C LEU A 61 12.94 -1.19 -7.10
N GLU A 62 14.09 -1.11 -7.79
CA GLU A 62 15.37 -1.56 -7.23
C GLU A 62 15.71 -0.81 -5.93
N CYS A 63 16.35 -1.52 -4.99
CA CYS A 63 16.87 -0.96 -3.74
C CYS A 63 18.00 0.05 -4.02
N ARG A 64 17.68 1.25 -4.51
CA ARG A 64 18.57 2.40 -4.55
C ARG A 64 17.73 3.65 -4.33
N HIS A 65 18.20 4.50 -3.42
CA HIS A 65 17.60 5.72 -2.86
C HIS A 65 17.15 6.79 -3.88
N GLY A 66 16.32 6.43 -4.86
CA GLY A 66 15.65 7.35 -5.74
C GLY A 66 14.46 7.93 -5.01
N LYS A 67 14.55 9.20 -4.60
CA LYS A 67 13.38 9.93 -4.11
C LYS A 67 12.29 9.87 -5.19
N GLY A 68 11.19 9.19 -4.88
CA GLY A 68 10.09 8.97 -5.80
C GLY A 68 9.09 10.13 -5.79
N VAL A 69 8.07 10.03 -6.64
CA VAL A 69 6.93 10.96 -6.62
C VAL A 69 6.27 11.02 -5.24
N ALA A 70 6.20 9.88 -4.54
CA ALA A 70 5.70 9.80 -3.16
C ALA A 70 6.49 10.70 -2.19
N ASP A 71 7.82 10.79 -2.34
CA ASP A 71 8.67 11.65 -1.52
C ASP A 71 8.44 13.14 -1.80
N ALA A 72 8.17 13.50 -3.06
CA ALA A 72 7.84 14.87 -3.43
C ALA A 72 6.49 15.30 -2.83
N ILE A 73 5.49 14.42 -2.88
CA ILE A 73 4.16 14.65 -2.28
C ILE A 73 4.27 14.77 -0.76
N SER A 74 4.99 13.86 -0.11
CA SER A 74 5.18 13.90 1.36
C SER A 74 5.93 15.16 1.80
N ALA A 75 6.96 15.58 1.06
CA ALA A 75 7.68 16.82 1.34
C ALA A 75 6.82 18.07 1.16
N GLN A 76 5.98 18.12 0.11
CA GLN A 76 5.02 19.22 -0.06
C GLN A 76 3.99 19.25 1.06
N MET A 77 3.48 18.09 1.47
CA MET A 77 2.50 17.98 2.54
C MET A 77 3.08 18.43 3.88
N LYS A 78 4.31 18.00 4.20
CA LYS A 78 5.03 18.43 5.39
C LYS A 78 5.20 19.95 5.43
N ARG A 79 5.69 20.55 4.34
CA ARG A 79 5.83 22.02 4.25
C ARG A 79 4.50 22.75 4.45
N LYS A 80 3.40 22.19 3.95
CA LYS A 80 2.06 22.77 4.12
C LYS A 80 1.60 22.69 5.59
N MET A 81 1.82 21.56 6.25
CA MET A 81 1.53 21.39 7.68
C MET A 81 2.39 22.34 8.53
N ASP A 82 3.69 22.42 8.27
CA ASP A 82 4.61 23.32 8.97
C ASP A 82 4.17 24.79 8.83
N LYS A 83 3.79 25.19 7.61
CA LYS A 83 3.25 26.52 7.32
C LYS A 83 1.95 26.78 8.08
N TYR A 84 1.03 25.81 8.10
CA TYR A 84 -0.22 25.92 8.84
C TYR A 84 0.03 26.14 10.34
N ILE A 85 0.91 25.35 10.94
CA ILE A 85 1.27 25.46 12.36
C ILE A 85 1.89 26.84 12.65
N SER A 86 2.79 27.31 11.77
CA SER A 86 3.43 28.62 11.95
C SER A 86 2.43 29.81 11.93
N PHE A 87 1.33 29.69 11.17
CA PHE A 87 0.28 30.71 11.15
C PHE A 87 -0.72 30.61 12.30
N ASN A 88 -0.77 29.46 13.00
CA ASN A 88 -1.72 29.21 14.08
C ASN A 88 -1.00 28.81 15.39
N PRO A 89 -0.07 29.63 15.91
CA PRO A 89 0.85 29.23 16.96
C PRO A 89 0.18 28.93 18.32
N THR A 90 -1.03 29.41 18.55
CA THR A 90 -1.80 29.19 19.78
C THR A 90 -2.80 28.03 19.67
N LYS A 91 -2.95 27.45 18.47
CA LYS A 91 -3.94 26.41 18.23
C LYS A 91 -3.39 25.04 18.61
N SER A 92 -4.11 24.34 19.48
CA SER A 92 -3.84 22.96 19.86
C SER A 92 -4.96 22.05 19.38
N TYR A 93 -4.63 20.77 19.18
CA TYR A 93 -5.58 19.75 18.78
C TYR A 93 -5.54 18.64 19.82
N GLU A 94 -6.71 18.26 20.33
CA GLU A 94 -6.83 17.10 21.22
C GLU A 94 -6.80 15.78 20.43
N LYS A 95 -7.29 15.81 19.18
CA LYS A 95 -7.33 14.64 18.30
C LYS A 95 -6.64 14.94 16.96
N THR A 96 -5.87 13.97 16.48
CA THR A 96 -5.23 14.03 15.16
C THR A 96 -6.23 14.21 14.02
N SER A 97 -7.45 13.68 14.17
CA SER A 97 -8.54 13.81 13.19
C SER A 97 -8.89 15.27 12.90
N ASP A 98 -8.89 16.11 13.94
CA ASP A 98 -9.34 17.49 13.84
C ASP A 98 -8.31 18.32 13.07
N PHE A 99 -7.03 18.08 13.33
CA PHE A 99 -5.94 18.66 12.55
C PHE A 99 -6.00 18.22 11.08
N VAL A 100 -6.22 16.93 10.83
CA VAL A 100 -6.27 16.39 9.46
C VAL A 100 -7.47 16.94 8.69
N HIS A 101 -8.63 17.10 9.33
CA HIS A 101 -9.81 17.69 8.71
C HIS A 101 -9.55 19.12 8.21
N GLU A 102 -8.88 19.94 9.02
CA GLU A 102 -8.55 21.31 8.63
C GLU A 102 -7.51 21.38 7.52
N ILE A 103 -6.50 20.51 7.61
CA ILE A 103 -5.48 20.42 6.57
C ILE A 103 -6.09 19.93 5.25
N GLN A 104 -7.03 18.98 5.28
CA GLN A 104 -7.76 18.47 4.11
C GLN A 104 -8.45 19.60 3.32
N ASN A 105 -9.03 20.59 4.01
CA ASN A 105 -9.68 21.74 3.37
C ASN A 105 -8.70 22.65 2.62
N SER A 106 -7.40 22.52 2.90
CA SER A 106 -6.36 23.32 2.26
C SER A 106 -5.66 22.60 1.11
N THR A 107 -5.96 21.33 0.82
CA THR A 107 -5.24 20.52 -0.16
C THR A 107 -6.17 19.66 -1.03
N SER A 108 -5.81 19.44 -2.29
CA SER A 108 -6.49 18.48 -3.16
C SER A 108 -6.07 17.03 -2.90
N ILE A 109 -5.03 16.82 -2.09
CA ILE A 109 -4.55 15.49 -1.68
C ILE A 109 -5.56 14.90 -0.70
N LYS A 110 -6.08 13.71 -0.97
CA LYS A 110 -6.93 12.99 -0.02
C LYS A 110 -6.09 12.48 1.15
N LEU A 111 -6.51 12.80 2.36
CA LEU A 111 -5.85 12.41 3.60
C LEU A 111 -6.70 11.35 4.31
N PHE A 112 -6.01 10.38 4.89
CA PHE A 112 -6.59 9.30 5.69
C PHE A 112 -5.88 9.27 7.04
N THR A 113 -6.63 8.96 8.09
CA THR A 113 -6.10 8.82 9.46
C THR A 113 -6.29 7.41 9.94
N TYR A 114 -5.24 6.84 10.53
CA TYR A 114 -5.24 5.48 11.05
C TYR A 114 -4.81 5.50 12.50
N ASP A 115 -5.49 4.71 13.32
CA ASP A 115 -5.07 4.41 14.69
C ASP A 115 -4.71 2.92 14.81
N GLN A 116 -4.35 2.49 16.02
CA GLN A 116 -3.94 1.11 16.27
C GLN A 116 -5.04 0.09 15.97
N SER A 117 -6.31 0.46 16.15
CA SER A 117 -7.44 -0.45 15.91
C SER A 117 -7.55 -0.83 14.43
N HIS A 118 -7.28 0.11 13.52
CA HIS A 118 -7.26 -0.14 12.08
C HIS A 118 -6.16 -1.15 11.70
N VAL A 119 -4.97 -1.02 12.30
CA VAL A 119 -3.86 -1.95 12.08
C VAL A 119 -4.21 -3.35 12.61
N ASP A 120 -4.86 -3.42 13.76
CA ASP A 120 -5.27 -4.69 14.35
C ASP A 120 -6.36 -5.40 13.53
N GLU A 121 -7.26 -4.65 12.87
CA GLU A 121 -8.23 -5.20 11.91
C GLU A 121 -7.56 -5.83 10.69
N ILE A 122 -6.55 -5.17 10.13
CA ILE A 122 -5.74 -5.76 9.05
C ILE A 122 -5.04 -7.02 9.55
N ARG A 123 -4.48 -6.99 10.76
CA ARG A 123 -3.78 -8.14 11.35
C ARG A 123 -4.68 -9.38 11.45
N LYS A 124 -5.96 -9.19 11.78
CA LYS A 124 -6.95 -10.29 11.84
C LYS A 124 -7.25 -10.93 10.48
N GLN A 125 -7.02 -10.23 9.37
CA GLN A 125 -7.25 -10.74 8.02
C GLN A 125 -6.08 -11.57 7.48
N ILE A 126 -4.89 -11.43 8.09
CA ILE A 126 -3.66 -12.11 7.69
C ILE A 126 -3.65 -13.51 8.31
N LEU A 127 -3.54 -14.55 7.47
CA LEU A 127 -3.38 -15.91 7.97
C LEU A 127 -2.05 -16.07 8.71
N HIS A 128 -2.08 -16.68 9.90
CA HIS A 128 -0.86 -16.94 10.66
C HIS A 128 -0.03 -18.09 10.07
N THR A 129 -0.65 -18.95 9.26
CA THR A 129 -0.04 -20.14 8.65
C THR A 129 0.69 -19.86 7.33
N LEU A 130 0.69 -18.61 6.85
CA LEU A 130 1.29 -18.24 5.56
C LEU A 130 2.73 -18.74 5.47
N GLN A 131 3.03 -19.51 4.43
CA GLN A 131 4.40 -19.91 4.12
C GLN A 131 5.07 -18.87 3.22
N THR A 132 6.38 -18.68 3.41
CA THR A 132 7.16 -17.81 2.52
C THR A 132 7.27 -18.48 1.15
N VAL A 133 6.93 -17.73 0.10
CA VAL A 133 7.15 -18.17 -1.29
C VAL A 133 8.65 -18.10 -1.59
N LYS A 134 9.25 -19.21 -2.03
CA LYS A 134 10.68 -19.23 -2.35
C LYS A 134 10.97 -18.25 -3.49
N GLY A 135 12.06 -17.50 -3.36
CA GLY A 135 12.47 -16.51 -4.35
C GLY A 135 11.72 -15.18 -4.32
N THR A 136 10.82 -14.93 -3.35
CA THR A 136 10.09 -13.64 -3.23
C THR A 136 11.03 -12.44 -3.20
N ALA A 137 12.20 -12.57 -2.59
CA ALA A 137 13.18 -11.48 -2.50
C ALA A 137 13.74 -11.06 -3.88
N GLU A 138 13.71 -11.94 -4.88
CA GLU A 138 14.21 -11.71 -6.24
C GLU A 138 13.11 -11.20 -7.19
N LEU A 139 11.86 -11.11 -6.74
CA LEU A 139 10.76 -10.68 -7.58
C LEU A 139 10.77 -9.16 -7.74
N HIS A 140 10.76 -8.72 -9.00
CA HIS A 140 10.55 -7.33 -9.39
C HIS A 140 9.07 -7.01 -9.58
N GLU A 141 8.25 -8.02 -9.84
CA GLU A 141 6.84 -7.85 -10.11
C GLU A 141 6.04 -9.05 -9.59
N ILE A 142 4.85 -8.74 -9.07
CA ILE A 142 3.83 -9.72 -8.68
C ILE A 142 2.52 -9.33 -9.34
N ILE A 143 1.85 -10.29 -9.97
CA ILE A 143 0.53 -10.10 -10.58
C ILE A 143 -0.43 -11.05 -9.89
N ALA A 144 -1.55 -10.53 -9.42
CA ALA A 144 -2.68 -11.32 -8.91
C ALA A 144 -3.87 -11.15 -9.85
N GLU A 145 -4.48 -12.28 -10.22
CA GLU A 145 -5.64 -12.35 -11.10
C GLU A 145 -6.94 -12.62 -10.32
N PRO A 146 -8.10 -12.26 -10.90
CA PRO A 146 -9.42 -12.60 -10.35
C PRO A 146 -9.63 -14.09 -10.07
N THR A 147 -8.90 -14.95 -10.79
CA THR A 147 -8.96 -16.42 -10.71
C THR A 147 -8.30 -16.98 -9.44
N GLY A 148 -7.61 -16.14 -8.66
CA GLY A 148 -6.79 -16.54 -7.53
C GLY A 148 -5.39 -17.02 -7.93
N LEU A 149 -5.04 -16.94 -9.23
CA LEU A 149 -3.70 -17.20 -9.72
C LEU A 149 -2.78 -16.00 -9.43
N VAL A 150 -1.57 -16.31 -8.99
CA VAL A 150 -0.53 -15.30 -8.76
C VAL A 150 0.70 -15.64 -9.58
N PHE A 151 1.26 -14.63 -10.23
CA PHE A 151 2.46 -14.73 -11.05
C PHE A 151 3.54 -13.81 -10.51
N GLY A 152 4.80 -14.23 -10.65
CA GLY A 152 5.97 -13.43 -10.31
C GLY A 152 6.89 -13.27 -11.50
N LYS A 153 7.56 -12.11 -11.61
CA LYS A 153 8.69 -11.92 -12.52
C LYS A 153 9.94 -11.53 -11.75
N LYS A 154 11.08 -12.10 -12.16
CA LYS A 154 12.40 -11.73 -11.65
C LYS A 154 12.98 -10.49 -12.32
N THR A 155 12.65 -10.22 -13.59
CA THR A 155 13.02 -9.00 -14.31
C THR A 155 11.91 -8.67 -15.31
N SER A 156 11.92 -7.46 -15.89
CA SER A 156 10.95 -7.06 -16.91
C SER A 156 10.91 -8.01 -18.11
N ASP A 157 12.06 -8.57 -18.45
CA ASP A 157 12.31 -9.30 -19.70
C ASP A 157 12.17 -10.82 -19.54
N GLN A 158 11.97 -11.31 -18.31
CA GLN A 158 11.77 -12.73 -18.05
C GLN A 158 10.29 -13.12 -18.08
N PRO A 159 9.99 -14.37 -18.51
CA PRO A 159 8.63 -14.88 -18.51
C PRO A 159 8.06 -14.92 -17.08
N GLN A 160 6.75 -14.70 -16.99
CA GLN A 160 6.03 -14.84 -15.73
C GLN A 160 6.07 -16.29 -15.25
N VAL A 161 6.32 -16.48 -13.96
CA VAL A 161 6.27 -17.79 -13.32
C VAL A 161 5.10 -17.80 -12.35
N GLN A 162 4.22 -18.79 -12.47
CA GLN A 162 3.12 -18.97 -11.52
C GLN A 162 3.68 -19.28 -10.13
N LEU A 163 3.30 -18.46 -9.15
CA LEU A 163 3.65 -18.64 -7.74
C LEU A 163 2.64 -19.58 -7.10
N ARG A 164 3.12 -20.67 -6.50
CA ARG A 164 2.28 -21.56 -5.68
C ARG A 164 2.20 -21.01 -4.26
N LEU A 165 1.06 -20.41 -3.93
CA LEU A 165 0.79 -19.98 -2.57
C LEU A 165 0.42 -21.20 -1.72
N ARG A 166 1.09 -21.34 -0.57
CA ARG A 166 0.78 -22.36 0.43
C ARG A 166 0.35 -21.63 1.69
N PHE A 167 -0.91 -21.81 2.03
CA PHE A 167 -1.56 -21.21 3.19
C PHE A 167 -1.79 -22.28 4.24
#